data_AF-A0A9P0GHL9-F1
#
_entry.id   AF-A0A9P0GHL9-F1
#
_cell.length_a   1.000
_cell.length_b   1.000
_cell.length_c   1.000
_cell.angle_alpha   90.00
_cell.angle_beta   90.00
_cell.angle_gamma   90.00
#
_symmetry.space_group_name_H-M   'P 1'
#
loop_
_entity.id
_entity.type
_entity.pdbx_description
1 polymer ?
#
loop_
_entity_poly.entity_id
_entity_poly.type
_entity_poly.pdbx_seq_one_letter_code
_entity_poly.pdbx_strand_id
1 'polypeptide(L)'
;MVSRMIKVITSEIEVKIDKIYLWNDSRTVLIWIKSENLRFKIFVAHRIGEILEIIDRNDWQWISTKENVADEATRAAKHMFYLERWFYGPKFLQLNKELPIQDLERENRQEISEDELEIRKSPIMTLQNISNQSVYLPDPRRFSKLERLVRSTAWVLRFSKALTKTRVESNRKYRINRKLMNFKNLEALTVDEIENAENSWRYKKNIMEKKSNKSMMEKI
;
A
#
# COMPACT_ATOMS: atom_id res chain seq x y z
N MET A 1 -4.67 12.94 19.86
CA MET A 1 -4.83 13.18 21.31
C MET A 1 -3.60 13.90 21.86
N VAL A 2 -2.39 13.31 21.78
CA VAL A 2 -1.13 13.98 22.14
C VAL A 2 -0.90 15.29 21.38
N SER A 3 -1.11 15.32 20.06
CA SER A 3 -0.94 16.54 19.25
C SER A 3 -1.82 17.72 19.70
N ARG A 4 -3.07 17.44 20.05
CA ARG A 4 -3.98 18.46 20.61
C ARG A 4 -3.54 18.92 21.99
N MET A 5 -3.09 17.99 22.83
CA MET A 5 -2.64 18.31 24.18
C MET A 5 -1.39 19.19 24.16
N ILE A 6 -0.41 18.87 23.32
CA ILE A 6 0.76 19.74 23.12
C ILE A 6 0.33 21.12 22.67
N LYS A 7 -0.54 21.21 21.65
CA LYS A 7 -1.04 22.49 21.15
C LYS A 7 -1.64 23.36 22.24
N VAL A 8 -2.47 22.77 23.12
CA VAL A 8 -3.06 23.46 24.27
C VAL A 8 -1.99 23.85 25.29
N ILE A 9 -1.10 22.93 25.69
CA ILE A 9 -0.05 23.24 26.67
C ILE A 9 0.85 24.38 26.17
N THR A 10 1.23 24.34 24.89
CA THR A 10 2.07 25.38 24.28
C THR A 10 1.34 26.72 24.12
N SER A 11 0.01 26.74 24.07
CA SER A 11 -0.77 27.99 23.99
C SER A 11 -1.02 28.62 25.35
N GLU A 12 -1.18 27.80 26.39
CA GLU A 12 -1.55 28.26 27.73
C GLU A 12 -0.34 28.56 28.63
N ILE A 13 0.83 27.99 28.35
CA ILE A 13 2.00 28.19 29.21
C ILE A 13 2.74 29.48 28.86
N GLU A 14 3.02 30.31 29.86
CA GLU A 14 3.78 31.56 29.69
C GLU A 14 5.30 31.34 29.57
N VAL A 15 5.77 30.12 29.83
CA VAL A 15 7.18 29.76 29.77
C VAL A 15 7.57 29.45 28.33
N LYS A 16 8.66 30.07 27.86
CA LYS A 16 9.21 29.77 26.54
C LYS A 16 9.73 28.32 26.51
N ILE A 17 9.19 27.53 25.59
CA ILE A 17 9.66 26.17 25.32
C ILE A 17 10.68 26.23 24.18
N ASP A 18 11.94 25.92 24.46
CA ASP A 18 12.98 25.89 23.42
C ASP A 18 12.95 24.60 22.58
N LYS A 19 12.54 23.46 23.17
CA LYS A 19 12.44 22.17 22.47
C LYS A 19 11.43 21.22 23.11
N ILE A 20 10.76 20.44 22.27
CA ILE A 20 9.80 19.41 22.68
C ILE A 20 10.36 18.03 22.30
N TYR A 21 10.30 17.08 23.23
CA TYR A 21 10.69 15.69 23.00
C TYR A 21 9.52 14.78 23.33
N LEU A 22 9.24 13.81 22.47
CA LEU A 22 8.11 12.90 22.61
C LEU A 22 8.59 11.46 22.70
N TRP A 23 8.21 10.80 23.78
CA TRP A 23 8.65 9.44 24.06
C TRP A 23 7.50 8.46 23.93
N ASN A 24 7.71 7.37 23.20
CA ASN A 24 6.73 6.30 23.02
C ASN A 24 7.43 4.95 23.18
N ASP A 25 6.81 4.03 23.91
CA ASP A 25 7.33 2.69 24.13
C ASP A 25 6.86 1.66 23.10
N SER A 26 5.82 1.99 22.32
CA SER A 26 5.36 1.18 21.20
C SER A 26 6.25 1.39 19.98
N ARG A 27 7.07 0.38 19.70
CA ARG A 27 7.90 0.33 18.46
C ARG A 27 7.03 0.41 17.20
N THR A 28 5.90 -0.29 17.19
CA THR A 28 4.96 -0.28 16.06
C THR A 28 4.44 1.13 15.78
N VAL A 29 4.03 1.87 16.83
CA VAL A 29 3.55 3.25 16.67
C VAL A 29 4.68 4.19 16.24
N LEU A 30 5.90 4.02 16.74
CA LEU A 30 7.03 4.81 16.26
C LEU A 30 7.35 4.53 14.79
N ILE A 31 7.27 3.29 14.34
CA ILE A 31 7.47 2.97 12.93
C ILE A 31 6.37 3.59 12.09
N TRP A 32 5.12 3.53 12.52
CA TRP A 32 4.01 4.23 11.88
C TRP A 32 4.29 5.72 11.72
N ILE A 33 4.73 6.36 12.80
CA ILE A 33 5.05 7.78 12.80
C ILE A 33 6.25 8.06 11.91
N LYS A 34 7.32 7.24 11.92
CA LYS A 34 8.56 7.47 11.17
C LYS A 34 8.54 7.02 9.70
N SER A 35 7.56 6.21 9.29
CA SER A 35 7.47 5.66 7.93
C SER A 35 6.82 6.62 6.93
N GLU A 36 7.53 6.99 5.88
CA GLU A 36 7.03 7.94 4.85
C GLU A 36 6.19 7.26 3.78
N ASN A 37 6.50 5.99 3.47
CA ASN A 37 6.03 5.32 2.26
C ASN A 37 5.10 4.12 2.51
N LEU A 38 4.66 3.91 3.76
CA LEU A 38 3.77 2.79 4.10
C LEU A 38 2.31 3.15 3.90
N ARG A 39 1.56 2.27 3.23
CA ARG A 39 0.11 2.42 3.04
C ARG A 39 -0.62 1.81 4.23
N PHE A 40 -0.76 2.56 5.32
CA PHE A 40 -1.51 2.09 6.49
C PHE A 40 -3.02 1.96 6.22
N LYS A 41 -3.71 1.15 7.04
CA LYS A 41 -5.18 1.17 7.16
C LYS A 41 -5.66 2.61 7.39
N ILE A 42 -6.89 2.89 6.93
CA ILE A 42 -7.50 4.24 6.96
C ILE A 42 -7.39 4.86 8.35
N PHE A 43 -7.80 4.11 9.38
CA PHE A 43 -7.79 4.58 10.76
C PHE A 43 -6.39 5.03 11.22
N VAL A 44 -5.38 4.18 11.01
CA VAL A 44 -3.98 4.46 11.36
C VAL A 44 -3.45 5.65 10.56
N ALA A 45 -3.69 5.70 9.25
CA ALA A 45 -3.27 6.81 8.39
C ALA A 45 -3.86 8.16 8.83
N HIS A 46 -5.15 8.21 9.19
CA HIS A 46 -5.78 9.44 9.68
C HIS A 46 -5.17 9.88 11.01
N ARG A 47 -4.86 8.96 11.93
CA ARG A 47 -4.26 9.30 13.23
C ARG A 47 -2.83 9.78 13.10
N ILE A 48 -2.02 9.14 12.25
CA ILE A 48 -0.67 9.60 11.96
C ILE A 48 -0.71 10.99 11.30
N GLY A 49 -1.63 11.20 10.35
CA GLY A 49 -1.82 12.51 9.72
C GLY A 49 -2.14 13.62 10.74
N GLU A 50 -3.06 13.37 11.67
CA GLU A 50 -3.41 14.32 12.74
C GLU A 50 -2.23 14.61 13.69
N ILE A 51 -1.34 13.64 13.90
CA ILE A 51 -0.14 13.83 14.73
C ILE A 51 0.88 14.69 13.99
N LEU A 52 1.18 14.35 12.74
CA LEU A 52 2.22 14.98 11.93
C LEU A 52 1.83 16.36 11.39
N GLU A 53 0.57 16.78 11.51
CA GLU A 53 0.15 18.15 11.22
C GLU A 53 0.74 19.17 12.21
N ILE A 54 1.04 18.74 13.44
CA ILE A 54 1.46 19.61 14.54
C ILE A 54 2.89 19.31 15.01
N ILE A 55 3.33 18.06 14.88
CA ILE A 55 4.55 17.55 15.50
C ILE A 55 5.49 17.00 14.42
N ASP A 56 6.77 17.35 14.47
CA ASP A 56 7.75 16.79 13.56
C ASP A 56 8.06 15.32 13.90
N ARG A 57 8.31 14.55 12.85
CA ARG A 57 8.60 13.12 12.93
C ARG A 57 9.87 12.82 13.72
N ASN A 58 10.83 13.74 13.72
CA ASN A 58 12.12 13.62 14.41
C ASN A 58 12.04 13.94 15.91
N ASP A 59 10.96 14.56 16.37
CA ASP A 59 10.74 14.83 17.80
C ASP A 59 10.39 13.55 18.59
N TRP A 60 10.07 12.47 17.87
CA TRP A 60 9.69 11.17 18.45
C TRP A 60 10.89 10.26 18.73
N GLN A 61 10.99 9.85 19.99
CA GLN A 61 12.01 8.97 20.53
C GLN A 61 11.38 7.70 21.10
N TRP A 62 12.15 6.61 21.06
CA TRP A 62 11.77 5.37 21.73
C TRP A 62 12.22 5.39 23.17
N ILE A 63 11.38 4.82 24.03
CA ILE A 63 11.68 4.54 25.41
C ILE A 63 11.29 3.10 25.72
N SER A 64 12.02 2.40 26.57
CA SER A 64 11.57 1.06 26.99
C SER A 64 10.28 1.18 27.81
N THR A 65 9.39 0.18 27.73
CA THR A 65 8.16 0.14 28.54
C THR A 65 8.45 0.26 30.04
N LYS A 66 9.58 -0.29 30.50
CA LYS A 66 10.03 -0.14 31.91
C LYS A 66 10.35 1.29 32.29
N GLU A 67 10.72 2.13 31.33
CA GLU A 67 11.02 3.56 31.53
C GLU A 67 9.82 4.47 31.24
N ASN A 68 8.73 3.94 30.68
CA ASN A 68 7.53 4.69 30.36
C ASN A 68 6.61 4.86 31.57
N VAL A 69 6.82 5.93 32.34
CA VAL A 69 6.01 6.23 33.53
C VAL A 69 4.55 6.58 33.22
N ALA A 70 4.23 6.94 31.97
CA ALA A 70 2.85 7.18 31.55
C ALA A 70 2.02 5.89 31.56
N ASP A 71 2.60 4.76 31.15
CA ASP A 71 1.90 3.46 31.24
C ASP A 71 1.61 3.10 32.70
N GLU A 72 2.58 3.29 33.59
CA GLU A 72 2.39 3.11 35.04
C GLU A 72 1.22 3.93 35.58
N ALA A 73 1.13 5.22 35.21
CA ALA A 73 0.03 6.08 35.62
C ALA A 73 -1.33 5.60 35.09
N THR A 74 -1.39 5.12 33.84
CA THR A 74 -2.65 4.61 33.27
C THR A 74 -3.12 3.31 33.93
N ARG A 75 -2.21 2.48 34.43
CA ARG A 75 -2.52 1.22 35.13
C ARG A 75 -2.83 1.42 36.60
N ALA A 76 -2.13 2.34 37.25
CA ALA A 76 -2.16 2.58 38.68
C ALA A 76 -3.17 3.66 39.09
N ALA A 77 -4.22 3.93 38.29
CA ALA A 77 -5.15 5.04 38.50
C ALA A 77 -5.74 5.16 39.93
N LYS A 78 -5.76 4.07 40.73
CA LYS A 78 -6.17 4.07 42.15
C LYS A 78 -5.05 4.28 43.17
N HIS A 79 -3.78 4.10 42.80
CA HIS A 79 -2.60 4.17 43.67
C HIS A 79 -1.53 5.15 43.17
N MET A 80 -1.90 6.05 42.25
CA MET A 80 -0.97 7.01 41.61
C MET A 80 -0.21 7.89 42.61
N PHE A 81 -0.80 8.19 43.76
CA PHE A 81 -0.19 8.99 44.84
C PHE A 81 1.08 8.36 45.44
N TYR A 82 1.32 7.06 45.23
CA TYR A 82 2.51 6.36 45.73
C TYR A 82 3.62 6.23 44.70
N LEU A 83 3.41 6.69 43.47
CA LEU A 83 4.40 6.60 42.40
C LEU A 83 5.28 7.85 42.41
N GLU A 84 6.31 7.88 43.25
CA GLU A 84 7.35 8.93 43.25
C GLU A 84 7.87 9.19 41.82
N ARG A 85 8.03 8.12 41.05
CA ARG A 85 8.52 8.17 39.68
C ARG A 85 7.62 8.94 38.72
N TRP A 86 6.31 9.01 38.95
CA TRP A 86 5.39 9.81 38.13
C TRP A 86 5.65 11.31 38.29
N PHE A 87 5.87 11.75 39.54
CA PHE A 87 6.08 13.16 39.86
C PHE A 87 7.50 13.63 39.55
N TYR A 88 8.51 12.79 39.83
CA TYR A 88 9.92 13.14 39.57
C TYR A 88 10.40 12.79 38.16
N GLY A 89 9.63 11.99 37.43
CA GLY A 89 10.02 11.42 36.16
C GLY A 89 11.10 10.34 36.28
N PRO A 90 11.44 9.68 35.16
CA PRO A 90 12.51 8.72 35.10
C PRO A 90 13.89 9.42 35.16
N LYS A 91 14.87 8.75 35.78
CA LYS A 91 16.20 9.32 36.08
C LYS A 91 16.93 9.85 34.83
N PHE A 92 16.69 9.26 33.66
CA PHE A 92 17.36 9.70 32.43
C PHE A 92 16.91 11.09 31.96
N LEU A 93 15.72 11.55 32.31
CA LEU A 93 15.30 12.93 32.01
C LEU A 93 16.00 13.98 32.89
N GLN A 94 16.54 13.55 34.04
CA GLN A 94 17.30 14.41 34.95
C GLN A 94 18.78 14.48 34.59
N LEU A 95 19.26 13.54 33.76
CA LEU A 95 20.64 13.50 33.32
C LEU A 95 20.81 14.43 32.11
N ASN A 96 21.57 15.51 32.31
CA ASN A 96 21.96 16.49 31.28
C ASN A 96 22.82 15.93 30.12
N LYS A 97 23.00 14.61 30.05
CA LYS A 97 23.72 13.97 28.95
C LYS A 97 22.76 13.82 27.79
N GLU A 98 23.29 14.08 26.60
CA GLU A 98 22.68 13.74 25.32
C GLU A 98 21.83 12.49 25.50
N LEU A 99 20.51 12.70 25.38
CA LEU A 99 19.47 11.71 25.56
C LEU A 99 19.94 10.38 25.01
N PRO A 100 19.59 9.22 25.60
CA PRO A 100 19.93 7.95 25.01
C PRO A 100 19.27 7.89 23.63
N ILE A 101 20.02 8.27 22.60
CA ILE A 101 19.73 8.00 21.20
C ILE A 101 19.95 6.50 21.13
N GLN A 102 18.96 5.76 21.63
CA GLN A 102 18.97 4.32 21.56
C GLN A 102 18.94 4.03 20.07
N ASP A 103 20.06 3.51 19.58
CA ASP A 103 20.36 3.17 18.21
C ASP A 103 19.16 2.51 17.52
N LEU A 104 18.23 3.32 16.98
CA LEU A 104 17.16 2.83 16.13
C LEU A 104 17.79 2.02 14.98
N GLU A 105 18.97 2.41 14.53
CA GLU A 105 19.67 1.75 13.43
C GLU A 105 20.21 0.35 13.76
N ARG A 106 20.51 0.01 15.01
CA ARG A 106 21.12 -1.30 15.33
C ARG A 106 20.10 -2.39 15.64
N GLU A 107 18.91 -2.04 16.15
CA GLU A 107 17.84 -2.99 16.47
C GLU A 107 16.65 -2.99 15.49
N ASN A 108 16.64 -2.13 14.46
CA ASN A 108 15.65 -2.13 13.37
C ASN A 108 15.60 -3.41 12.50
N ARG A 109 16.36 -4.46 12.85
CA ARG A 109 16.34 -5.79 12.21
C ARG A 109 15.38 -6.78 12.86
N GLN A 110 14.50 -6.36 13.77
CA GLN A 110 13.31 -7.17 14.02
C GLN A 110 12.32 -6.89 12.90
N GLU A 111 12.17 -7.86 12.00
CA GLU A 111 11.10 -7.92 11.02
C GLU A 111 9.76 -7.89 11.76
N ILE A 112 9.21 -6.70 11.96
CA ILE A 112 7.85 -6.55 12.45
C ILE A 112 6.94 -7.02 11.33
N SER A 113 6.10 -8.00 11.64
CA SER A 113 5.19 -8.62 10.67
C SER A 113 4.35 -7.55 9.97
N GLU A 114 4.15 -7.68 8.65
CA GLU A 114 3.29 -6.79 7.88
C GLU A 114 1.86 -6.71 8.46
N ASP A 115 1.40 -7.77 9.12
CA ASP A 115 0.10 -7.82 9.80
C ASP A 115 0.07 -6.93 11.05
N GLU A 116 1.18 -6.81 11.79
CA GLU A 116 1.31 -5.93 12.96
C GLU A 116 1.42 -4.45 12.57
N LEU A 117 1.96 -4.17 11.38
CA LEU A 117 2.07 -2.79 10.89
C LEU A 117 0.75 -2.22 10.37
N GLU A 118 -0.36 -2.96 10.47
CA GLU A 118 -1.68 -2.55 9.96
C GLU A 118 -1.60 -1.97 8.54
N ILE A 119 -0.73 -2.53 7.71
CA ILE A 119 -0.57 -2.10 6.32
C ILE A 119 -1.83 -2.54 5.58
N ARG A 120 -2.38 -1.65 4.75
CA ARG A 120 -3.37 -2.04 3.76
C ARG A 120 -2.70 -3.08 2.88
N LYS A 121 -3.15 -4.33 3.00
CA LYS A 121 -2.94 -5.33 1.96
C LYS A 121 -3.48 -4.70 0.69
N SER A 122 -2.59 -4.21 -0.17
CA SER A 122 -2.98 -3.98 -1.55
C SER A 122 -3.50 -5.33 -2.01
N PRO A 123 -4.64 -5.41 -2.73
CA PRO A 123 -4.86 -6.58 -3.54
C PRO A 123 -3.67 -6.60 -4.49
N ILE A 124 -2.67 -7.43 -4.16
CA ILE A 124 -1.69 -7.86 -5.13
C ILE A 124 -2.55 -8.65 -6.10
N MET A 125 -2.99 -7.98 -7.17
CA MET A 125 -3.54 -8.68 -8.31
C MET A 125 -2.34 -9.36 -8.94
N THR A 126 -2.01 -10.53 -8.42
CA THR A 126 -1.01 -11.42 -8.99
C THR A 126 -1.61 -11.91 -10.30
N LEU A 127 -1.39 -11.17 -11.38
CA LEU A 127 -1.41 -11.76 -12.70
C LEU A 127 -0.24 -12.74 -12.70
N GLN A 128 -0.53 -14.01 -12.39
CA GLN A 128 0.40 -15.08 -12.75
C GLN A 128 0.79 -14.83 -14.20
N ASN A 129 2.09 -14.78 -14.46
CA ASN A 129 2.59 -14.97 -15.81
C ASN A 129 2.19 -16.40 -16.18
N ILE A 130 0.97 -16.56 -16.69
CA ILE A 130 0.58 -17.72 -17.46
C ILE A 130 1.32 -17.52 -18.77
N SER A 131 2.60 -17.89 -18.76
CA SER A 131 3.50 -17.83 -19.92
C SER A 131 2.98 -18.69 -21.07
N ASN A 132 1.90 -19.47 -20.87
CA ASN A 132 1.24 -20.27 -21.89
C ASN A 132 -0.28 -20.38 -21.64
N GLN A 133 -1.11 -19.40 -22.04
CA GLN A 133 -2.32 -19.60 -22.85
C GLN A 133 -3.27 -18.39 -22.91
N SER A 134 -3.57 -18.03 -24.16
CA SER A 134 -4.74 -17.30 -24.69
C SER A 134 -5.09 -15.96 -24.06
N VAL A 135 -4.90 -14.89 -24.85
CA VAL A 135 -5.79 -13.72 -24.79
C VAL A 135 -7.23 -14.23 -24.73
N TYR A 136 -8.01 -13.76 -23.76
CA TYR A 136 -9.42 -14.07 -23.67
C TYR A 136 -10.13 -13.63 -24.96
N LEU A 137 -10.50 -14.59 -25.79
CA LEU A 137 -11.28 -14.35 -27.00
C LEU A 137 -12.77 -14.48 -26.66
N PRO A 138 -13.64 -13.57 -27.16
CA PRO A 138 -15.08 -13.66 -26.95
C PRO A 138 -15.65 -15.02 -27.35
N ASP A 139 -16.66 -15.53 -26.65
CA ASP A 139 -17.32 -16.80 -27.02
C ASP A 139 -18.02 -16.66 -28.39
N PRO A 140 -17.62 -17.40 -29.44
CA PRO A 140 -18.21 -17.31 -30.77
C PRO A 140 -19.71 -17.58 -30.79
N ARG A 141 -20.21 -18.43 -29.88
CA ARG A 141 -21.62 -18.85 -29.82
C ARG A 141 -22.56 -17.69 -29.48
N ARG A 142 -22.03 -16.59 -28.95
CA ARG A 142 -22.79 -15.38 -28.62
C ARG A 142 -22.99 -14.44 -29.81
N PHE A 143 -22.44 -14.77 -30.98
CA PHE A 143 -22.46 -13.91 -32.16
C PHE A 143 -23.11 -14.62 -33.34
N SER A 144 -24.11 -13.97 -33.94
CA SER A 144 -24.79 -14.44 -35.15
C SER A 144 -24.10 -14.02 -36.45
N LYS A 145 -23.13 -13.10 -36.37
CA LYS A 145 -22.38 -12.57 -37.52
C LYS A 145 -20.88 -12.58 -37.22
N LEU A 146 -20.08 -13.11 -38.16
CA LEU A 146 -18.62 -13.16 -38.05
C LEU A 146 -18.02 -11.77 -37.87
N GLU A 147 -18.51 -10.78 -38.61
CA GLU A 147 -18.02 -9.41 -38.52
C GLU A 147 -18.16 -8.83 -37.08
N ARG A 148 -19.27 -9.15 -36.38
CA ARG A 148 -19.47 -8.72 -34.99
C ARG A 148 -18.51 -9.40 -34.03
N LEU A 149 -18.20 -10.68 -34.26
CA LEU A 149 -17.22 -11.43 -33.49
C LEU A 149 -15.82 -10.84 -33.68
N VAL A 150 -15.41 -10.58 -34.92
CA VAL A 150 -14.10 -10.02 -35.27
C VAL A 150 -13.94 -8.62 -34.66
N ARG A 151 -14.94 -7.74 -34.83
CA ARG A 151 -14.89 -6.38 -34.25
C ARG A 151 -14.83 -6.41 -32.72
N SER A 152 -15.61 -7.27 -32.08
CA SER A 152 -15.56 -7.43 -30.61
C SER A 152 -14.20 -7.94 -30.14
N THR A 153 -13.60 -8.86 -30.91
CA THR A 153 -12.26 -9.39 -30.64
C THR A 153 -11.19 -8.30 -30.78
N ALA A 154 -11.26 -7.49 -31.84
CA ALA A 154 -10.34 -6.38 -32.06
C ALA A 154 -10.38 -5.36 -30.91
N TRP A 155 -11.58 -5.04 -30.39
CA TRP A 155 -11.72 -4.19 -29.20
C TRP A 155 -11.10 -4.78 -27.94
N VAL A 156 -11.30 -6.08 -27.69
CA VAL A 156 -10.69 -6.77 -26.53
C VAL A 156 -9.17 -6.78 -26.64
N LEU A 157 -8.61 -7.01 -27.83
CA LEU A 157 -7.18 -6.97 -28.10
C LEU A 157 -6.60 -5.56 -27.92
N ARG A 158 -7.26 -4.53 -28.48
CA ARG A 158 -6.88 -3.12 -28.32
C ARG A 158 -6.87 -2.71 -26.85
N PHE A 159 -7.90 -3.08 -26.10
CA PHE A 159 -7.98 -2.82 -24.65
C PHE A 159 -6.86 -3.53 -23.88
N SER A 160 -6.61 -4.80 -24.18
CA SER A 160 -5.53 -5.58 -23.56
C SER A 160 -4.16 -4.94 -23.82
N LYS A 161 -3.90 -4.46 -25.06
CA LYS A 161 -2.67 -3.77 -25.44
C LYS A 161 -2.52 -2.40 -24.77
N ALA A 162 -3.63 -1.68 -24.56
CA ALA A 162 -3.61 -0.43 -23.82
C ALA A 162 -3.19 -0.68 -22.37
N LEU A 163 -3.76 -1.69 -21.71
CA LEU A 163 -3.38 -2.08 -20.35
C LEU A 163 -1.90 -2.46 -20.24
N THR A 164 -1.32 -3.12 -21.24
CA THR A 164 0.11 -3.48 -21.23
C THR A 164 1.04 -2.31 -21.53
N LYS A 165 0.67 -1.40 -22.45
CA LYS A 165 1.46 -0.18 -22.74
C LYS A 165 1.54 0.78 -21.56
N THR A 166 0.41 1.02 -20.88
CA THR A 166 0.38 1.91 -19.69
C THR A 166 1.35 1.44 -18.61
N ARG A 167 1.63 0.13 -18.54
CA ARG A 167 2.50 -0.48 -17.52
C ARG A 167 3.99 -0.17 -17.73
N VAL A 168 4.48 -0.04 -18.97
CA VAL A 168 5.89 0.28 -19.24
C VAL A 168 6.23 1.69 -18.74
N GLU A 169 5.29 2.63 -18.89
CA GLU A 169 5.43 4.00 -18.39
C GLU A 169 5.24 4.09 -16.87
N SER A 170 4.42 3.20 -16.28
CA SER A 170 4.06 3.21 -14.85
C SER A 170 5.16 2.72 -13.89
N ASN A 171 6.27 2.15 -14.39
CA ASN A 171 7.44 1.89 -13.54
C ASN A 171 8.13 3.19 -13.06
N ARG A 172 7.68 4.36 -13.55
CA ARG A 172 7.89 5.65 -12.91
C ARG A 172 6.56 6.14 -12.31
N LYS A 173 6.34 5.88 -11.02
CA LYS A 173 5.30 6.46 -10.13
C LYS A 173 3.86 6.56 -10.69
N TYR A 174 3.02 5.63 -10.21
CA TYR A 174 1.56 5.72 -10.03
C TYR A 174 0.79 6.86 -10.72
N ARG A 175 0.11 6.53 -11.83
CA ARG A 175 -1.24 7.03 -12.16
C ARG A 175 -1.81 6.17 -13.29
N ILE A 176 -2.85 5.36 -12.99
CA ILE A 176 -3.67 4.75 -14.03
C ILE A 176 -4.24 5.89 -14.87
N ASN A 177 -3.87 5.93 -16.14
CA ASN A 177 -4.19 7.03 -17.04
C ASN A 177 -5.71 7.01 -17.33
N ARG A 178 -6.49 7.81 -16.60
CA ARG A 178 -7.96 7.92 -16.73
C ARG A 178 -8.41 8.27 -18.15
N LYS A 179 -7.51 8.83 -18.99
CA LYS A 179 -7.72 9.07 -20.42
C LYS A 179 -7.99 7.80 -21.24
N LEU A 180 -7.40 6.65 -20.87
CA LEU A 180 -7.61 5.37 -21.56
C LEU A 180 -9.00 4.75 -21.29
N MET A 181 -9.69 5.19 -20.23
CA MET A 181 -11.02 4.69 -19.86
C MET A 181 -12.17 5.53 -20.44
N ASN A 182 -11.87 6.58 -21.22
CA ASN A 182 -12.91 7.44 -21.77
C ASN A 182 -13.42 6.86 -23.11
N PHE A 183 -14.37 5.92 -23.03
CA PHE A 183 -14.98 5.26 -24.20
C PHE A 183 -15.65 6.21 -25.21
N LYS A 184 -15.86 7.48 -24.84
CA LYS A 184 -16.49 8.50 -25.70
C LYS A 184 -15.57 9.04 -26.80
N ASN A 185 -14.24 8.88 -26.70
CA ASN A 185 -13.25 9.40 -27.66
C ASN A 185 -12.44 8.29 -28.33
N LEU A 186 -12.96 7.05 -28.41
CA LEU A 186 -12.24 5.97 -29.06
C LEU A 186 -12.28 6.15 -30.58
N GLU A 187 -11.11 6.34 -31.19
CA GLU A 187 -10.94 6.30 -32.64
C GLU A 187 -11.48 4.98 -33.21
N ALA A 188 -11.91 4.99 -34.47
CA ALA A 188 -12.35 3.78 -35.16
C ALA A 188 -11.26 2.69 -35.12
N LEU A 189 -11.66 1.41 -35.18
CA LEU A 189 -10.73 0.29 -35.32
C LEU A 189 -9.94 0.44 -36.62
N THR A 190 -8.62 0.24 -36.56
CA THR A 190 -7.78 0.27 -37.77
C THR A 190 -7.91 -1.06 -38.52
N VAL A 191 -7.55 -1.05 -39.81
CA VAL A 191 -7.54 -2.26 -40.64
C VAL A 191 -6.64 -3.33 -40.03
N ASP A 192 -5.44 -2.95 -39.58
CA ASP A 192 -4.48 -3.87 -38.94
C ASP A 192 -5.04 -4.54 -37.68
N GLU A 193 -5.86 -3.85 -36.89
CA GLU A 193 -6.44 -4.41 -35.68
C GLU A 193 -7.56 -5.41 -35.98
N ILE A 194 -8.29 -5.19 -37.08
CA ILE A 194 -9.27 -6.14 -37.59
C ILE A 194 -8.54 -7.37 -38.13
N GLU A 195 -7.49 -7.20 -38.93
CA GLU A 195 -6.71 -8.30 -39.49
C GLU A 195 -6.04 -9.14 -38.38
N ASN A 196 -5.48 -8.50 -37.36
CA ASN A 196 -4.94 -9.19 -36.19
C ASN A 196 -6.00 -10.00 -35.43
N ALA A 197 -7.22 -9.48 -35.32
CA ALA A 197 -8.33 -10.19 -34.70
C ALA A 197 -8.74 -11.43 -35.53
N GLU A 198 -8.77 -11.33 -36.85
CA GLU A 198 -9.04 -12.47 -37.74
C GLU A 198 -7.95 -13.54 -37.63
N ASN A 199 -6.68 -13.12 -37.66
CA ASN A 199 -5.53 -14.02 -37.54
C ASN A 199 -5.53 -14.78 -36.19
N SER A 200 -5.96 -14.12 -35.12
CA SER A 200 -6.13 -14.76 -33.80
C SER A 200 -7.15 -15.91 -33.83
N TRP A 201 -8.25 -15.74 -34.58
CA TRP A 201 -9.26 -16.80 -34.75
C TRP A 201 -8.78 -17.91 -35.69
N ARG A 202 -8.05 -17.58 -36.76
CA ARG A 202 -7.42 -18.58 -37.66
C ARG A 202 -6.44 -19.47 -36.89
N TYR A 203 -5.59 -18.85 -36.07
CA TYR A 203 -4.63 -19.56 -35.23
C TYR A 203 -5.34 -20.48 -34.22
N LYS A 204 -6.39 -19.99 -33.55
CA LYS A 204 -7.17 -20.80 -32.60
C LYS A 204 -7.87 -21.98 -33.28
N LYS A 205 -8.42 -21.79 -34.49
CA LYS A 205 -9.01 -22.87 -35.29
C LYS A 205 -7.98 -23.97 -35.59
N ASN A 206 -6.80 -23.59 -36.08
CA ASN A 206 -5.71 -24.54 -36.37
C ASN A 206 -5.27 -25.33 -35.13
N ILE A 207 -5.23 -24.70 -33.95
CA ILE A 207 -4.92 -25.40 -32.69
C ILE A 207 -6.00 -26.41 -32.33
N MET A 208 -7.29 -26.03 -32.45
CA MET A 208 -8.41 -26.91 -32.14
C MET A 208 -8.43 -28.13 -33.06
N GLU A 209 -8.17 -27.94 -34.35
CA GLU A 209 -8.06 -29.03 -35.33
C GLU A 209 -6.89 -29.96 -35.03
N LYS A 210 -5.70 -29.43 -34.72
CA LYS A 210 -4.54 -30.24 -34.31
C LYS A 210 -4.79 -31.05 -33.05
N LYS A 211 -5.47 -30.47 -32.04
CA LYS A 211 -5.85 -31.19 -30.81
C LYS A 211 -6.88 -32.29 -31.07
N SER A 212 -7.86 -32.02 -31.94
CA SER A 212 -8.86 -33.01 -32.35
C SER A 212 -8.21 -34.20 -33.07
N ASN A 213 -7.30 -33.93 -34.01
CA ASN A 213 -6.61 -34.99 -34.76
C ASN A 213 -5.68 -35.81 -33.86
N LYS A 214 -4.96 -35.17 -32.93
CA LYS A 214 -4.13 -35.87 -31.94
C LYS A 214 -4.97 -36.80 -31.05
N SER A 215 -6.13 -36.34 -30.59
CA SER A 215 -7.05 -37.16 -29.77
C SER A 215 -7.70 -38.32 -30.54
N MET A 216 -7.79 -38.27 -31.87
CA MET A 216 -8.24 -39.42 -32.67
C MET A 216 -7.14 -40.47 -32.86
N MET A 217 -5.89 -40.04 -33.04
CA MET A 217 -4.75 -40.95 -33.24
C MET A 217 -4.34 -41.69 -31.95
N GLU A 218 -4.64 -41.14 -30.77
CA GLU A 218 -4.40 -41.79 -29.47
C GLU A 218 -5.50 -42.81 -29.08
N LYS A 219 -6.52 -43.01 -29.92
CA LYS A 219 -7.64 -43.94 -29.71
C LYS A 219 -7.65 -45.14 -30.66
N ILE A 220 -6.60 -45.32 -31.45
CA ILE A 220 -6.34 -46.48 -32.32
C ILE A 220 -5.16 -47.25 -31.72
#